data_AF-A0A2N9MPH8-F1
#
_entry.id   AF-A0A2N9MPH8-F1
#
_cell.length_a   1.000
_cell.length_b   1.000
_cell.length_c   1.000
_cell.angle_alpha   90.00
_cell.angle_beta   90.00
_cell.angle_gamma   90.00
#
_symmetry.space_group_name_H-M   'P 1'
#
loop_
_entity.id
_entity.type
_entity.pdbx_description
1 polymer ?
#
loop_
_entity_poly.entity_id
_entity_poly.type
_entity_poly.pdbx_seq_one_letter_code
_entity_poly.pdbx_strand_id
1 'polypeptide(L)'
;MIKIVTVLICAASLCRPQVADDSKPASSNVAGSQYPRIHSDLRITFRVTAPDAQKVQIKPGGDGLGKSPYEMARDDKGGLPRIPLKVAALW
;
A
#
# COMPACT_ATOMS: atom_id res chain seq x y z
N MET A 1 -23.57 -38.24 7.45
CA MET A 1 -23.06 -37.27 8.45
C MET A 1 -21.61 -36.83 8.22
N ILE A 2 -20.72 -37.64 7.63
CA ILE A 2 -19.32 -37.26 7.33
C ILE A 2 -19.17 -36.15 6.25
N LYS A 3 -20.07 -36.09 5.27
CA LYS A 3 -19.99 -35.14 4.13
C LYS A 3 -20.20 -33.67 4.52
N ILE A 4 -20.95 -33.39 5.59
CA ILE A 4 -21.20 -32.03 6.08
C ILE A 4 -19.95 -31.47 6.78
N VAL A 5 -19.19 -32.33 7.47
CA VAL A 5 -17.96 -31.95 8.17
C VAL A 5 -16.87 -31.52 7.18
N THR A 6 -16.77 -32.18 6.02
CA THR A 6 -15.80 -31.83 4.97
C THR A 6 -16.09 -30.47 4.32
N VAL A 7 -17.36 -30.11 4.12
CA VAL A 7 -17.74 -28.80 3.53
C VAL A 7 -17.44 -27.65 4.50
N LEU A 8 -17.60 -27.85 5.81
CA LEU A 8 -17.33 -26.82 6.81
C LEU A 8 -15.83 -26.46 6.92
N ILE A 9 -14.94 -27.44 6.71
CA ILE A 9 -13.48 -27.24 6.79
C ILE A 9 -12.97 -26.42 5.59
N CYS A 10 -13.56 -26.57 4.40
CA CYS A 10 -13.18 -25.79 3.21
C CYS A 10 -13.59 -24.31 3.28
N ALA A 11 -14.63 -23.96 4.04
CA ALA A 11 -15.10 -22.58 4.18
C ALA A 11 -14.18 -21.70 5.06
N ALA A 12 -13.46 -22.30 6.02
CA ALA A 12 -12.55 -21.57 6.90
C ALA A 12 -11.27 -21.08 6.20
N SER A 13 -10.87 -21.74 5.10
CA SER A 13 -9.68 -21.41 4.29
C SER A 13 -9.81 -20.12 3.47
N LEU A 14 -10.99 -19.49 3.41
CA LEU A 14 -11.20 -18.23 2.69
C LEU A 14 -11.00 -17.00 3.59
N CYS A 15 -10.81 -17.19 4.90
CA CYS A 15 -10.50 -16.09 5.81
C CYS A 15 -9.02 -15.73 5.69
N ARG A 16 -8.67 -14.89 4.71
CA ARG A 16 -7.37 -14.20 4.71
C ARG A 16 -7.34 -13.30 5.95
N PRO A 17 -6.45 -13.52 6.93
CA PRO A 17 -6.22 -12.50 7.94
C PRO A 17 -5.82 -11.22 7.21
N GLN A 18 -6.68 -10.19 7.27
CA GLN A 18 -6.29 -8.85 6.85
C GLN A 18 -5.22 -8.42 7.85
N VAL A 19 -3.98 -8.32 7.37
CA VAL A 19 -2.87 -7.78 8.15
C VAL A 19 -3.34 -6.43 8.69
N ALA A 20 -3.37 -6.31 10.02
CA ALA A 20 -3.69 -5.04 10.67
C ALA A 20 -2.76 -3.96 10.11
N ASP A 21 -3.31 -2.80 9.75
CA ASP A 21 -2.52 -1.69 9.21
C ASP A 21 -1.64 -1.12 10.34
N ASP A 22 -0.40 -1.59 10.39
CA ASP A 22 0.60 -1.22 11.38
C ASP A 22 1.36 0.07 11.01
N SER A 23 0.89 0.78 9.99
CA SER A 23 1.56 1.95 9.46
C SER A 23 1.26 3.22 10.25
N LYS A 24 2.20 4.18 10.20
CA LYS A 24 2.07 5.53 10.79
C LYS A 24 2.33 6.60 9.73
N PRO A 25 1.70 7.79 9.82
CA PRO A 25 2.08 8.93 8.96
C PRO A 25 3.56 9.25 9.12
N ALA A 26 4.23 9.63 8.02
CA ALA A 26 5.62 10.06 8.09
C ALA A 26 5.74 11.37 8.88
N SER A 27 6.81 11.51 9.66
CA SER A 27 7.09 12.71 10.46
C SER A 27 7.33 13.96 9.62
N SER A 28 7.73 13.79 8.36
CA SER A 28 7.94 14.85 7.38
C SER A 28 6.64 15.34 6.70
N ASN A 29 5.50 14.75 7.03
CA ASN A 29 4.21 15.17 6.47
C ASN A 29 3.89 16.61 6.89
N VAL A 30 3.28 17.37 5.98
CA VAL A 30 2.63 18.63 6.35
C VAL A 30 1.52 18.37 7.38
N ALA A 31 1.27 19.35 8.26
CA ALA A 31 0.31 19.21 9.35
C ALA A 31 -1.07 18.75 8.84
N GLY A 32 -1.63 17.72 9.48
CA GLY A 32 -2.92 17.12 9.10
C GLY A 32 -2.86 16.09 7.97
N SER A 33 -1.76 16.00 7.21
CA SER A 33 -1.64 15.00 6.14
C SER A 33 -1.43 13.59 6.69
N GLN A 34 -2.27 12.67 6.23
CA GLN A 34 -2.22 11.25 6.62
C GLN A 34 -1.23 10.43 5.79
N TYR A 35 -0.67 10.99 4.71
CA TYR A 35 0.23 10.31 3.78
C TYR A 35 1.44 11.18 3.40
N PRO A 36 2.58 10.55 3.05
CA PRO A 36 2.84 9.10 3.04
C PRO A 36 2.78 8.43 4.41
N ARG A 37 2.61 7.11 4.41
CA ARG A 37 2.61 6.25 5.61
C ARG A 37 3.76 5.26 5.56
N ILE A 38 4.42 5.05 6.68
CA ILE A 38 5.53 4.09 6.85
C ILE A 38 5.02 2.90 7.66
N HIS A 39 5.15 1.70 7.10
CA HIS A 39 4.78 0.42 7.71
C HIS A 39 5.91 -0.10 8.60
N SER A 40 5.61 -1.00 9.53
CA SER A 40 6.64 -1.57 10.42
C SER A 40 7.71 -2.37 9.67
N ASP A 41 7.37 -2.89 8.49
CA ASP A 41 8.26 -3.63 7.59
C ASP A 41 9.00 -2.74 6.57
N LEU A 42 9.07 -1.44 6.85
CA LEU A 42 9.77 -0.43 6.05
C LEU A 42 9.18 -0.20 4.65
N ARG A 43 7.96 -0.69 4.38
CA ARG A 43 7.21 -0.23 3.20
C ARG A 43 6.70 1.19 3.42
N ILE A 44 6.56 1.92 2.32
CA ILE A 44 5.93 3.23 2.29
C ILE A 44 4.70 3.16 1.40
N THR A 45 3.57 3.67 1.89
CA THR A 45 2.37 3.86 1.06
C THR A 45 2.20 5.32 0.72
N PHE A 46 2.09 5.59 -0.59
CA PHE A 46 1.78 6.90 -1.14
C PHE A 46 0.32 6.95 -1.60
N ARG A 47 -0.29 8.13 -1.51
CA ARG A 47 -1.66 8.40 -1.95
C ARG A 47 -1.78 9.86 -2.37
N VAL A 48 -2.43 10.12 -3.50
CA VAL A 48 -2.63 11.47 -4.03
C VAL A 48 -3.93 11.59 -4.82
N THR A 49 -4.62 12.73 -4.72
CA THR A 49 -5.84 13.02 -5.49
C THR A 49 -5.51 13.64 -6.83
N ALA A 50 -5.79 12.91 -7.90
CA ALA A 50 -5.49 13.31 -9.27
C ALA A 50 -6.55 12.75 -10.23
N PRO A 51 -7.80 13.28 -10.20
CA PRO A 51 -8.94 12.70 -10.93
C PRO A 51 -8.74 12.71 -12.45
N ASP A 52 -8.14 13.78 -12.97
CA ASP A 52 -7.94 13.97 -14.41
C ASP A 52 -6.56 13.49 -14.88
N ALA A 53 -5.72 12.97 -13.96
CA ALA A 53 -4.37 12.57 -14.30
C ALA A 53 -4.36 11.25 -15.08
N GLN A 54 -3.79 11.29 -16.28
CA GLN A 54 -3.57 10.09 -17.10
C GLN A 54 -2.56 9.15 -16.46
N LYS A 55 -1.56 9.71 -15.78
CA LYS A 55 -0.43 8.99 -15.20
C LYS A 55 0.09 9.72 -13.97
N VAL A 56 0.47 8.97 -12.94
CA VAL A 56 1.07 9.52 -11.71
C VAL A 56 2.27 8.66 -11.35
N GLN A 57 3.40 9.31 -11.06
CA GLN A 57 4.64 8.64 -10.70
C GLN A 57 5.26 9.26 -9.44
N ILE A 58 5.92 8.43 -8.62
CA ILE A 58 6.81 8.88 -7.56
C ILE A 58 8.21 8.98 -8.13
N LYS A 59 8.78 10.19 -8.18
CA LYS A 59 10.15 10.43 -8.62
C LYS A 59 11.11 10.25 -7.43
N PRO A 60 12.07 9.32 -7.47
CA PRO A 60 13.11 9.21 -6.45
C PRO A 60 13.99 10.46 -6.38
N GLY A 61 14.40 10.84 -5.18
CA GLY A 61 15.22 12.03 -4.91
C GLY A 61 16.72 11.77 -4.76
N GLY A 62 17.18 10.53 -4.94
CA GLY A 62 18.54 10.11 -4.56
C GLY A 62 18.68 9.71 -3.08
N ASP A 63 17.54 9.55 -2.42
CA ASP A 63 17.31 9.29 -1.00
C ASP A 63 17.10 7.81 -0.64
N GLY A 64 17.48 6.89 -1.55
CA GLY A 64 17.35 5.45 -1.33
C GLY A 64 16.10 4.80 -1.96
N LEU A 65 15.25 5.56 -2.64
CA LEU A 65 14.14 5.04 -3.45
C LEU A 65 14.57 4.55 -4.86
N GLY A 66 15.87 4.36 -5.12
CA GLY A 66 16.34 3.95 -6.45
C GLY A 66 16.41 5.09 -7.47
N LYS A 67 16.61 4.75 -8.76
CA LYS A 67 16.93 5.73 -9.81
C LYS A 67 15.78 6.03 -10.79
N SER A 68 14.75 5.19 -10.81
CA SER A 68 13.65 5.30 -11.79
C SER A 68 12.33 5.66 -11.11
N PRO A 69 11.46 6.45 -11.77
CA PRO A 69 10.14 6.75 -11.24
C PRO A 69 9.29 5.48 -11.00
N TYR A 70 8.53 5.46 -9.91
CA TYR A 70 7.57 4.40 -9.63
C TYR A 70 6.17 4.79 -10.11
N GLU A 71 5.61 3.99 -11.01
CA GLU A 71 4.24 4.14 -11.51
C GLU A 71 3.20 3.88 -10.44
N MET A 72 2.26 4.81 -10.25
CA MET A 72 1.16 4.63 -9.31
C MET A 72 -0.04 3.95 -9.96
N ALA A 73 -0.58 2.92 -9.30
CA ALA A 73 -1.78 2.22 -9.75
C ALA A 73 -3.04 2.97 -9.27
N ARG A 74 -3.98 3.27 -10.17
CA ARG A 74 -5.29 3.87 -9.81
C ARG A 74 -6.07 2.97 -8.86
N ASP A 75 -6.84 3.55 -7.94
CA ASP A 75 -7.80 2.80 -7.15
C ASP A 75 -9.12 2.57 -7.91
N ASP A 76 -9.85 1.55 -7.47
CA ASP A 76 -11.06 1.00 -8.10
C ASP A 76 -12.23 2.00 -8.16
N LYS A 77 -12.11 3.18 -7.52
CA LYS A 77 -13.17 4.20 -7.46
C LYS A 77 -12.94 5.35 -8.45
N GLY A 78 -12.01 5.21 -9.41
CA GLY A 78 -11.50 6.36 -10.17
C GLY A 78 -10.76 7.35 -9.26
N GLY A 79 -10.45 6.91 -8.05
CA GLY A 79 -9.73 7.64 -7.04
C GLY A 79 -8.27 7.23 -7.00
N LEU A 80 -7.52 8.14 -6.41
CA LEU A 80 -6.23 8.00 -5.73
C LEU A 80 -5.34 6.83 -6.16
N PRO A 81 -4.28 7.11 -6.93
CA PRO A 81 -3.26 6.11 -7.16
C PRO A 81 -2.63 5.64 -5.83
N ARG A 82 -2.50 4.31 -5.64
CA ARG A 82 -1.85 3.66 -4.49
C ARG A 82 -0.66 2.83 -4.96
N ILE A 83 0.49 3.00 -4.30
CA ILE A 83 1.57 2.01 -4.35
C ILE A 83 2.02 1.70 -2.92
N PRO A 84 2.05 0.43 -2.52
CA PRO A 84 2.93 -0.02 -1.44
C PRO A 84 4.34 -0.17 -2.01
N LEU A 85 5.20 0.84 -1.84
CA LEU A 85 6.61 0.74 -2.20
C LEU A 85 7.36 0.03 -1.08
N LYS A 86 8.05 -1.07 -1.39
CA LYS A 86 8.96 -1.73 -0.45
C LYS A 86 10.31 -1.06 -0.55
N VAL A 87 10.57 -0.13 0.37
CA VAL A 87 11.88 0.50 0.49
C VAL A 87 12.77 -0.48 1.23
N ALA A 88 13.57 -1.23 0.47
CA ALA A 88 14.75 -1.85 1.05
C ALA A 88 15.72 -0.69 1.32
N ALA A 89 15.74 -0.19 2.56
CA ALA A 89 16.74 0.75 3.03
C ALA A 89 18.11 0.04 2.98
N LEU A 90 18.77 0.14 1.83
CA LEU A 90 20.20 -0.04 1.72
C LEU A 90 20.80 1.31 2.14
N TRP A 91 21.34 1.33 3.36
CA TRP A 91 22.32 2.33 3.78
C TRP A 91 23.54 2.29 2.86
#